data_AF-A0A1I8FY59-F1
#
_entry.id   AF-A0A1I8FY59-F1
#
_cell.length_a   1.000
_cell.length_b   1.000
_cell.length_c   1.000
_cell.angle_alpha   90.00
_cell.angle_beta   90.00
_cell.angle_gamma   90.00
#
_symmetry.space_group_name_H-M   'P 1'
#
loop_
_entity.id
_entity.type
_entity.pdbx_description
1 polymer ?
#
loop_
_entity_poly.entity_id
_entity_poly.type
_entity_poly.pdbx_seq_one_letter_code
_entity_poly.pdbx_strand_id
1 'polypeptide(L)'
;MATLPNFFAAPARSLDSAASSSQSQQPDPASPGFIRTRTGTQLSLAPSVPSQQHQQPAVFISYHWDSTEAVLELKRFLIAHAIRVQLDTDKSPDEGSMKIMKGVRDDGSRKVFIEKAMRDCHCVLLAVTPKYLRSENCQSDIEAAYRQRRPLLPVLLTFCAWPPDSSCAAGLRKRLAAIPAIDIGSERLAKKNLARLVQRVQQISGPP
;
A
#
# COMPACT_ATOMS: atom_id res chain seq x y z
N MET A 1 -4.65 -18.89 13.47
CA MET A 1 -3.25 -19.00 13.02
C MET A 1 -3.15 -18.37 11.64
N ALA A 2 -2.40 -17.29 11.47
CA ALA A 2 -2.17 -16.72 10.14
C ALA A 2 -1.13 -17.57 9.40
N THR A 3 -1.49 -18.09 8.22
CA THR A 3 -0.56 -18.82 7.34
C THR A 3 0.57 -17.90 6.88
N LEU A 4 1.80 -18.40 6.81
CA LEU A 4 2.94 -17.62 6.33
C LEU A 4 2.76 -17.28 4.84
N PRO A 5 3.02 -16.02 4.43
CA PRO A 5 3.05 -15.63 3.02
C PRO A 5 4.14 -16.39 2.24
N ASN A 6 3.87 -16.68 0.96
CA ASN A 6 4.75 -17.47 0.10
C ASN A 6 5.61 -16.58 -0.82
N PHE A 7 6.49 -15.78 -0.21
CA PHE A 7 7.24 -14.72 -0.92
C PHE A 7 8.15 -15.23 -2.06
N PHE A 8 8.35 -16.53 -2.14
CA PHE A 8 9.38 -17.17 -2.97
C PHE A 8 8.81 -18.03 -4.10
N ALA A 9 7.49 -17.98 -4.35
CA ALA A 9 6.91 -18.63 -5.51
C ALA A 9 7.32 -17.91 -6.81
N ALA A 10 7.94 -18.64 -7.74
CA ALA A 10 8.21 -18.13 -9.08
C ALA A 10 6.87 -17.93 -9.85
N PRO A 11 6.71 -16.85 -10.62
CA PRO A 11 5.47 -16.62 -11.35
C PRO A 11 5.32 -17.65 -12.48
N ALA A 12 4.24 -18.43 -12.41
CA ALA A 12 3.79 -19.26 -13.54
C ALA A 12 3.28 -18.34 -14.66
N ARG A 13 3.97 -18.31 -15.80
CA ARG A 13 3.50 -17.65 -17.02
C ARG A 13 2.34 -18.46 -17.61
N SER A 14 1.15 -17.89 -17.65
CA SER A 14 0.08 -18.39 -18.53
C SER A 14 -0.20 -17.35 -19.61
N LEU A 15 0.18 -17.69 -20.83
CA LEU A 15 -0.38 -17.16 -22.06
C LEU A 15 -1.80 -17.72 -22.18
N ASP A 16 -2.80 -16.87 -22.45
CA ASP A 16 -3.58 -17.00 -23.67
C ASP A 16 -4.57 -15.85 -23.86
N SER A 17 -4.60 -15.38 -25.10
CA SER A 17 -5.54 -14.44 -25.68
C SER A 17 -6.79 -15.18 -26.16
N ALA A 18 -7.97 -14.59 -25.98
CA ALA A 18 -9.07 -14.73 -26.95
C ALA A 18 -10.05 -13.57 -26.79
N ALA A 19 -10.26 -12.86 -27.90
CA ALA A 19 -11.37 -11.93 -28.12
C ALA A 19 -12.64 -12.70 -28.49
N SER A 20 -13.84 -12.16 -28.19
CA SER A 20 -14.80 -11.67 -29.21
C SER A 20 -16.20 -11.34 -28.62
N SER A 21 -16.71 -10.19 -29.05
CA SER A 21 -18.07 -9.87 -29.55
C SER A 21 -19.34 -9.98 -28.68
N SER A 22 -19.95 -8.79 -28.50
CA SER A 22 -21.35 -8.38 -28.83
C SER A 22 -22.57 -9.09 -28.23
N GLN A 23 -23.44 -8.35 -27.52
CA GLN A 23 -24.85 -8.19 -27.93
C GLN A 23 -25.58 -7.02 -27.23
N SER A 24 -26.35 -6.29 -28.02
CA SER A 24 -27.24 -5.17 -27.67
C SER A 24 -28.60 -5.66 -27.14
N GLN A 25 -29.24 -4.90 -26.24
CA GLN A 25 -30.70 -4.78 -26.16
C GLN A 25 -31.14 -3.62 -25.25
N GLN A 26 -31.85 -2.66 -25.84
CA GLN A 26 -32.71 -1.66 -25.19
C GLN A 26 -34.07 -2.31 -24.85
N PRO A 27 -34.84 -1.76 -23.89
CA PRO A 27 -36.02 -0.99 -24.32
C PRO A 27 -36.40 0.21 -23.41
N ASP A 28 -36.97 1.24 -24.02
CA ASP A 28 -37.87 2.25 -23.40
C ASP A 28 -39.28 1.63 -23.16
N PRO A 29 -40.35 2.30 -22.62
CA PRO A 29 -40.54 3.71 -22.22
C PRO A 29 -41.38 3.95 -20.91
N ALA A 30 -41.64 5.24 -20.64
CA ALA A 30 -42.85 5.83 -20.01
C ALA A 30 -42.86 6.24 -18.51
N SER A 31 -42.87 7.56 -18.30
CA SER A 31 -43.52 8.30 -17.18
C SER A 31 -45.06 8.34 -17.39
N PRO A 32 -45.96 8.88 -16.51
CA PRO A 32 -45.74 9.75 -15.33
C PRO A 32 -46.68 9.57 -14.09
N GLY A 33 -46.29 10.20 -12.97
CA GLY A 33 -47.20 10.95 -12.07
C GLY A 33 -47.76 10.28 -10.80
N PHE A 34 -47.46 10.84 -9.62
CA PHE A 34 -48.46 11.12 -8.57
C PHE A 34 -47.90 12.05 -7.48
N ILE A 35 -48.62 13.14 -7.19
CA ILE A 35 -48.42 14.04 -6.03
C ILE A 35 -49.22 13.47 -4.85
N ARG A 36 -48.67 13.42 -3.62
CA ARG A 36 -49.35 13.86 -2.37
C ARG A 36 -48.48 13.77 -1.09
N THR A 37 -48.31 14.95 -0.50
CA THR A 37 -48.04 15.39 0.88
C THR A 37 -48.01 14.46 2.11
N ARG A 38 -47.06 14.85 3.00
CA ARG A 38 -47.15 15.15 4.45
C ARG A 38 -46.78 14.11 5.53
N THR A 39 -46.00 14.66 6.48
CA THR A 39 -45.90 14.43 7.94
C THR A 39 -45.14 13.22 8.47
N GLY A 40 -44.23 13.49 9.42
CA GLY A 40 -43.85 12.51 10.45
C GLY A 40 -42.38 12.51 10.85
N THR A 41 -42.05 13.36 11.83
CA THR A 41 -40.84 13.35 12.66
C THR A 41 -40.38 11.95 13.09
N GLN A 42 -39.12 11.58 12.81
CA GLN A 42 -38.27 10.92 13.80
C GLN A 42 -36.78 11.06 13.43
N LEU A 43 -36.10 12.01 14.08
CA LEU A 43 -34.64 12.03 14.13
C LEU A 43 -34.19 10.85 14.99
N SER A 44 -33.88 9.72 14.33
CA SER A 44 -33.17 8.62 14.97
C SER A 44 -31.70 9.01 15.08
N LEU A 45 -31.33 9.61 16.22
CA LEU A 45 -29.94 9.79 16.63
C LEU A 45 -29.39 8.41 17.01
N ALA A 46 -29.02 7.62 16.01
CA ALA A 46 -28.08 6.54 16.23
C ALA A 46 -26.76 7.17 16.68
N PRO A 47 -26.15 6.74 17.79
CA PRO A 47 -24.81 7.19 18.13
C PRO A 47 -23.88 6.78 16.98
N SER A 48 -23.37 7.78 16.28
CA SER A 48 -22.35 7.63 15.26
C SER A 48 -21.11 7.06 15.94
N VAL A 49 -20.98 5.72 15.88
CA VAL A 49 -19.75 5.02 16.24
C VAL A 49 -18.63 5.72 15.46
N PRO A 50 -17.65 6.37 16.12
CA PRO A 50 -16.54 6.95 15.39
C PRO A 50 -15.90 5.83 14.57
N SER A 51 -15.78 6.05 13.27
CA SER A 51 -15.27 5.08 12.32
C SER A 51 -13.95 4.50 12.84
N GLN A 52 -13.99 3.27 13.36
CA GLN A 52 -12.87 2.57 14.04
C GLN A 52 -11.60 2.44 13.17
N GLN A 53 -11.67 2.82 11.89
CA GLN A 53 -10.56 2.84 10.95
C GLN A 53 -9.44 3.82 11.33
N HIS A 54 -9.73 4.92 12.04
CA HIS A 54 -8.69 5.89 12.43
C HIS A 54 -7.78 5.43 13.58
N GLN A 55 -8.13 4.34 14.29
CA GLN A 55 -7.32 3.82 15.40
C GLN A 55 -6.36 2.70 14.98
N GLN A 56 -6.45 2.22 13.75
CA GLN A 56 -5.57 1.16 13.27
C GLN A 56 -4.23 1.72 12.77
N PRO A 57 -3.10 1.03 13.06
CA PRO A 57 -1.81 1.30 12.42
C PRO A 57 -1.96 1.40 10.91
N ALA A 58 -1.30 2.37 10.30
CA ALA A 58 -1.42 2.66 8.88
C ALA A 58 -0.02 2.76 8.27
N VAL A 59 0.24 1.98 7.23
CA VAL A 59 1.54 1.89 6.57
C VAL A 59 1.40 2.19 5.10
N PHE A 60 2.28 3.01 4.57
CA PHE A 60 2.52 3.08 3.13
C PHE A 60 3.71 2.18 2.78
N ILE A 61 3.59 1.30 1.78
CA ILE A 61 4.72 0.50 1.31
C ILE A 61 5.29 1.14 0.05
N SER A 62 6.53 1.62 0.14
CA SER A 62 7.32 2.00 -1.04
C SER A 62 8.10 0.77 -1.52
N TYR A 63 8.02 0.48 -2.81
CA TYR A 63 8.62 -0.70 -3.43
C TYR A 63 9.04 -0.42 -4.88
N HIS A 64 9.86 -1.32 -5.42
CA HIS A 64 10.18 -1.33 -6.85
C HIS A 64 9.16 -2.22 -7.57
N TRP A 65 8.69 -1.81 -8.75
CA TRP A 65 7.64 -2.50 -9.51
C TRP A 65 7.93 -4.00 -9.77
N ASP A 66 9.21 -4.39 -9.88
CA ASP A 66 9.61 -5.80 -9.99
C ASP A 66 9.25 -6.67 -8.77
N SER A 67 8.99 -6.06 -7.60
CA SER A 67 8.66 -6.77 -6.36
C SER A 67 7.17 -6.78 -6.05
N THR A 68 6.32 -6.48 -7.04
CA THR A 68 4.85 -6.38 -6.88
C THR A 68 4.26 -7.60 -6.18
N GLU A 69 4.56 -8.82 -6.63
CA GLU A 69 3.99 -10.04 -6.05
C GLU A 69 4.35 -10.20 -4.56
N ALA A 70 5.63 -10.07 -4.21
CA ALA A 70 6.08 -10.16 -2.82
C ALA A 70 5.45 -9.06 -1.93
N VAL A 71 5.28 -7.85 -2.48
CA VAL A 71 4.64 -6.74 -1.75
C VAL A 71 3.15 -6.97 -1.56
N LEU A 72 2.45 -7.55 -2.53
CA LEU A 72 1.03 -7.91 -2.39
C LEU A 72 0.84 -8.96 -1.29
N GLU A 73 1.73 -9.94 -1.20
CA GLU A 73 1.70 -10.89 -0.09
C GLU A 73 2.00 -10.25 1.27
N LEU A 74 2.99 -9.35 1.32
CA LEU A 74 3.31 -8.61 2.53
C LEU A 74 2.11 -7.76 2.97
N LYS A 75 1.44 -7.10 2.02
CA LYS A 75 0.21 -6.34 2.26
C LYS A 75 -0.90 -7.23 2.85
N ARG A 76 -1.17 -8.40 2.24
CA ARG A 76 -2.16 -9.36 2.77
C ARG A 76 -1.82 -9.78 4.20
N PHE A 77 -0.55 -10.10 4.46
CA PHE A 77 -0.08 -10.48 5.79
C PHE A 77 -0.30 -9.37 6.83
N LEU A 78 0.06 -8.13 6.52
CA LEU A 78 -0.12 -6.99 7.44
C LEU A 78 -1.62 -6.68 7.67
N ILE A 79 -2.46 -6.75 6.63
CA ILE A 79 -3.91 -6.57 6.75
C ILE A 79 -4.51 -7.63 7.68
N ALA A 80 -4.07 -8.88 7.59
CA ALA A 80 -4.51 -9.95 8.50
C ALA A 80 -4.15 -9.69 9.98
N HIS A 81 -3.24 -8.75 10.25
CA HIS A 81 -2.85 -8.29 11.58
C HIS A 81 -3.48 -6.92 11.94
N ALA A 82 -4.59 -6.56 11.30
CA ALA A 82 -5.33 -5.31 11.52
C ALA A 82 -4.50 -4.03 11.29
N ILE A 83 -3.54 -4.09 10.35
CA ILE A 83 -2.77 -2.94 9.89
C ILE A 83 -3.37 -2.47 8.56
N ARG A 84 -3.72 -1.19 8.46
CA ARG A 84 -4.10 -0.55 7.19
C ARG A 84 -2.86 -0.39 6.33
N VAL A 85 -2.94 -0.80 5.07
CA VAL A 85 -1.80 -0.76 4.14
C VAL A 85 -2.20 -0.09 2.84
N GLN A 86 -1.41 0.89 2.42
CA GLN A 86 -1.57 1.60 1.16
C GLN A 86 -0.34 1.42 0.25
N LEU A 87 -0.58 1.23 -1.04
CA LEU A 87 0.39 1.14 -2.13
C LEU A 87 0.16 2.26 -3.14
N ASP A 88 1.13 2.56 -3.98
CA ASP A 88 1.04 3.53 -5.09
C ASP A 88 0.00 3.16 -6.17
N THR A 89 -0.34 1.87 -6.26
CA THR A 89 -1.36 1.33 -7.16
C THR A 89 -2.77 1.34 -6.57
N ASP A 90 -2.92 1.60 -5.28
CA ASP A 90 -4.24 1.66 -4.66
C ASP A 90 -5.03 2.86 -5.19
N LYS A 91 -6.36 2.72 -5.23
CA LYS A 91 -7.25 3.83 -5.59
C LYS A 91 -7.37 4.78 -4.40
N SER A 92 -7.37 6.08 -4.66
CA SER A 92 -7.79 7.10 -3.69
C SER A 92 -9.21 6.79 -3.19
N PRO A 93 -9.46 6.84 -1.87
CA PRO A 93 -10.81 6.61 -1.33
C PRO A 93 -11.82 7.69 -1.76
N ASP A 94 -11.35 8.89 -2.09
CA ASP A 94 -12.16 10.04 -2.52
C ASP A 94 -12.50 10.08 -4.02
N GLU A 95 -11.98 9.15 -4.82
CA GLU A 95 -12.27 9.08 -6.26
C GLU A 95 -13.05 7.83 -6.60
N GLY A 96 -14.38 8.00 -6.59
CA GLY A 96 -15.26 7.16 -7.39
C GLY A 96 -14.75 7.13 -8.83
N SER A 97 -14.18 5.99 -9.24
CA SER A 97 -13.78 5.69 -10.62
C SER A 97 -12.64 6.53 -11.20
N MET A 98 -11.44 6.50 -10.60
CA MET A 98 -10.24 6.61 -11.45
C MET A 98 -10.02 5.27 -12.16
N LYS A 99 -10.46 5.25 -13.43
CA LYS A 99 -10.29 4.17 -14.41
C LYS A 99 -8.83 3.71 -14.38
N ILE A 100 -8.59 2.40 -14.25
CA ILE A 100 -7.27 1.83 -14.56
C ILE A 100 -7.08 1.98 -16.08
N MET A 101 -6.55 3.13 -16.50
CA MET A 101 -5.96 3.26 -17.82
C MET A 101 -4.54 2.73 -17.71
N LYS A 102 -4.41 1.48 -18.18
CA LYS A 102 -3.15 0.83 -18.47
C LYS A 102 -2.45 1.67 -19.56
N GLY A 103 -1.48 2.48 -19.16
CA GLY A 103 -0.66 3.29 -20.08
C GLY A 103 -0.79 4.78 -19.80
N VAL A 104 0.30 5.38 -19.31
CA VAL A 104 0.48 6.81 -19.06
C VAL A 104 -0.33 7.35 -17.88
N ARG A 105 0.12 7.08 -16.65
CA ARG A 105 -0.13 8.05 -15.56
C ARG A 105 0.78 9.25 -15.84
N ASP A 106 0.21 10.45 -15.87
CA ASP A 106 0.99 11.66 -15.66
C ASP A 106 1.75 11.50 -14.34
N ASP A 107 3.08 11.50 -14.38
CA ASP A 107 3.95 11.23 -13.23
C ASP A 107 3.62 12.17 -12.04
N GLY A 108 3.15 13.38 -12.34
CA GLY A 108 2.65 14.34 -11.37
C GLY A 108 1.51 13.78 -10.51
N SER A 109 0.47 13.22 -11.13
CA SER A 109 -0.70 12.67 -10.41
C SER A 109 -0.33 11.53 -9.45
N ARG A 110 0.57 10.63 -9.87
CA ARG A 110 1.05 9.53 -9.03
C ARG A 110 1.83 10.06 -7.83
N LYS A 111 2.73 11.01 -8.05
CA LYS A 111 3.54 11.60 -6.97
C LYS A 111 2.67 12.30 -5.92
N VAL A 112 1.66 13.05 -6.36
CA VAL A 112 0.70 13.70 -5.46
C VAL A 112 -0.05 12.67 -4.61
N PHE A 113 -0.50 11.57 -5.23
CA PHE A 113 -1.15 10.48 -4.49
C PHE A 113 -0.21 9.83 -3.46
N ILE A 114 1.03 9.50 -3.84
CA ILE A 114 2.03 8.91 -2.93
C ILE A 114 2.30 9.85 -1.75
N GLU A 115 2.52 11.14 -2.01
CA GLU A 115 2.80 12.10 -0.95
C GLU A 115 1.60 12.28 0.01
N LYS A 116 0.36 12.19 -0.50
CA LYS A 116 -0.85 12.15 0.35
C LYS A 116 -0.91 10.87 1.17
N ALA A 117 -0.69 9.72 0.55
CA ALA A 117 -0.67 8.41 1.22
C ALA A 117 0.35 8.38 2.37
N MET A 118 1.54 8.91 2.14
CA MET A 118 2.58 9.02 3.16
C MET A 118 2.16 9.92 4.32
N ARG A 119 1.44 11.01 4.05
CA ARG A 119 0.94 11.92 5.09
C ARG A 119 -0.10 11.26 5.98
N ASP A 120 -0.94 10.42 5.39
CA ASP A 120 -2.05 9.73 6.05
C ASP A 120 -1.60 8.42 6.77
N CYS A 121 -0.33 8.05 6.67
CA CYS A 121 0.24 6.86 7.32
C CYS A 121 1.07 7.20 8.58
N HIS A 122 1.23 6.19 9.45
CA HIS A 122 2.05 6.24 10.65
C HIS A 122 3.53 5.97 10.35
N CYS A 123 3.84 5.09 9.38
CA CYS A 123 5.20 4.86 8.92
C CYS A 123 5.26 4.41 7.46
N VAL A 124 6.41 4.61 6.83
CA VAL A 124 6.70 4.14 5.47
C VAL A 124 7.57 2.89 5.55
N LEU A 125 7.03 1.77 5.08
CA LEU A 125 7.76 0.51 4.95
C LEU A 125 8.50 0.50 3.62
N LEU A 126 9.82 0.31 3.67
CA LEU A 126 10.66 0.24 2.47
C LEU A 126 10.86 -1.23 2.11
N ALA A 127 10.25 -1.68 1.01
CA ALA A 127 10.42 -3.04 0.52
C ALA A 127 11.73 -3.14 -0.27
N VAL A 128 12.83 -3.36 0.47
CA VAL A 128 14.20 -3.23 -0.04
C VAL A 128 14.61 -4.45 -0.85
N THR A 129 15.11 -4.16 -2.05
CA THR A 129 15.86 -5.04 -2.96
C THR A 129 17.03 -4.24 -3.57
N PRO A 130 18.01 -4.89 -4.23
CA PRO A 130 19.07 -4.15 -4.94
C PRO A 130 18.55 -3.22 -6.05
N LYS A 131 17.38 -3.55 -6.63
CA LYS A 131 16.71 -2.68 -7.61
C LYS A 131 16.03 -1.48 -6.94
N TYR A 132 15.39 -1.71 -5.78
CA TYR A 132 14.80 -0.63 -4.98
C TYR A 132 15.81 0.46 -4.64
N LEU A 133 17.01 0.07 -4.16
CA LEU A 133 18.04 1.03 -3.74
C LEU A 133 18.59 1.89 -4.90
N ARG A 134 18.56 1.38 -6.13
CA ARG A 134 19.07 2.06 -7.33
C ARG A 134 18.01 2.85 -8.11
N SER A 135 16.74 2.70 -7.76
CA SER A 135 15.62 3.33 -8.46
C SER A 135 15.42 4.78 -8.02
N GLU A 136 15.45 5.72 -8.96
CA GLU A 136 15.21 7.15 -8.70
C GLU A 136 13.81 7.42 -8.13
N ASN A 137 12.80 6.66 -8.57
CA ASN A 137 11.44 6.72 -8.01
C ASN A 137 11.45 6.35 -6.53
N CYS A 138 12.10 5.24 -6.18
CA CYS A 138 12.17 4.76 -4.80
C CYS A 138 13.02 5.70 -3.92
N GLN A 139 14.09 6.29 -4.46
CA GLN A 139 14.86 7.31 -3.75
C GLN A 139 14.03 8.57 -3.49
N SER A 140 13.20 8.99 -4.46
CA SER A 140 12.28 10.11 -4.32
C SER A 140 11.22 9.86 -3.24
N ASP A 141 10.68 8.64 -3.17
CA ASP A 141 9.77 8.22 -2.10
C ASP A 141 10.42 8.33 -0.71
N ILE A 142 11.65 7.85 -0.56
CA ILE A 142 12.36 7.92 0.73
C ILE A 142 12.62 9.37 1.13
N GLU A 143 13.02 10.22 0.18
CA GLU A 143 13.21 11.64 0.44
C GLU A 143 11.89 12.33 0.81
N ALA A 144 10.78 11.98 0.14
CA ALA A 144 9.46 12.48 0.50
C ALA A 144 9.05 12.09 1.92
N ALA A 145 9.21 10.81 2.30
CA ALA A 145 8.95 10.33 3.65
C ALA A 145 9.82 11.05 4.70
N TYR A 146 11.11 11.27 4.39
CA TYR A 146 12.01 12.01 5.26
C TYR A 146 11.57 13.47 5.44
N ARG A 147 11.23 14.19 4.35
CA ARG A 147 10.69 15.56 4.39
C ARG A 147 9.42 15.65 5.24
N GLN A 148 8.54 14.65 5.12
CA GLN A 148 7.28 14.56 5.87
C GLN A 148 7.46 14.06 7.32
N ARG A 149 8.71 13.80 7.74
CA ARG A 149 9.08 13.23 9.05
C ARG A 149 8.32 11.93 9.36
N ARG A 150 8.05 11.13 8.32
CA ARG A 150 7.45 9.80 8.50
C ARG A 150 8.56 8.81 8.90
N PRO A 151 8.39 8.03 9.98
CA PRO A 151 9.29 6.96 10.33
C PRO A 151 9.50 5.99 9.16
N LEU A 152 10.74 5.65 8.86
CA LEU A 152 11.10 4.66 7.84
C LEU A 152 11.31 3.30 8.50
N LEU A 153 10.77 2.25 7.89
CA LEU A 153 10.94 0.87 8.33
C LEU A 153 11.47 0.00 7.18
N PRO A 154 12.80 -0.18 7.06
CA PRO A 154 13.40 -1.00 6.03
C PRO A 154 13.09 -2.49 6.23
N VAL A 155 12.57 -3.14 5.19
CA VAL A 155 12.28 -4.57 5.15
C VAL A 155 12.97 -5.18 3.94
N LEU A 156 13.94 -6.07 4.17
CA LEU A 156 14.68 -6.71 3.09
C LEU A 156 13.84 -7.85 2.50
N LEU A 157 13.45 -7.74 1.23
CA LEU A 157 12.75 -8.80 0.49
C LEU A 157 13.73 -9.78 -0.18
N THR A 158 14.96 -9.33 -0.38
CA THR A 158 16.09 -10.14 -0.86
C THR A 158 17.32 -9.74 -0.05
N PHE A 159 18.33 -10.60 0.00
CA PHE A 159 19.59 -10.25 0.66
C PHE A 159 20.15 -8.93 0.10
N CYS A 160 20.41 -8.00 1.01
CA CYS A 160 21.09 -6.74 0.77
C CYS A 160 22.04 -6.50 1.94
N ALA A 161 23.26 -6.05 1.68
CA ALA A 161 24.10 -5.52 2.74
C ALA A 161 23.37 -4.35 3.42
N TRP A 162 23.30 -4.37 4.76
CA TRP A 162 22.65 -3.33 5.53
C TRP A 162 23.60 -2.77 6.59
N PRO A 163 23.84 -1.44 6.61
CA PRO A 163 23.21 -0.42 5.76
C PRO A 163 23.63 -0.51 4.28
N PRO A 164 22.87 0.13 3.36
CA PRO A 164 23.17 0.07 1.93
C PRO A 164 24.61 0.48 1.62
N ASP A 165 25.24 -0.22 0.69
CA ASP A 165 26.60 0.07 0.24
C ASP A 165 26.68 1.37 -0.58
N SER A 166 27.86 1.64 -1.16
CA SER A 166 28.11 2.84 -1.97
C SER A 166 27.27 2.93 -3.26
N SER A 167 26.55 1.88 -3.66
CA SER A 167 25.64 1.94 -4.82
C SER A 167 24.39 2.79 -4.55
N CYS A 168 24.11 3.07 -3.27
CA CYS A 168 23.05 3.97 -2.83
C CYS A 168 23.57 5.42 -2.74
N ALA A 169 22.75 6.39 -3.14
CA ALA A 169 23.08 7.82 -3.03
C ALA A 169 23.56 8.18 -1.62
N ALA A 170 24.65 8.95 -1.52
CA ALA A 170 25.36 9.17 -0.25
C ALA A 170 24.47 9.77 0.86
N GLY A 171 23.58 10.71 0.50
CA GLY A 171 22.61 11.28 1.44
C GLY A 171 21.63 10.23 1.98
N LEU A 172 21.11 9.38 1.08
CA LEU A 172 20.17 8.32 1.44
C LEU A 172 20.83 7.26 2.34
N ARG A 173 22.05 6.83 2.01
CA ARG A 173 22.83 5.89 2.83
C ARG A 173 23.00 6.40 4.26
N LYS A 174 23.31 7.69 4.44
CA LYS A 174 23.42 8.30 5.78
C LYS A 174 22.10 8.24 6.57
N ARG A 175 20.96 8.51 5.92
CA ARG A 175 19.64 8.44 6.56
C ARG A 175 19.28 7.02 6.97
N LEU A 176 19.54 6.04 6.11
CA LEU A 176 19.21 4.63 6.34
C LEU A 176 20.18 3.94 7.31
N ALA A 177 21.42 4.43 7.43
CA ALA A 177 22.46 3.83 8.28
C ALA A 177 22.07 3.68 9.75
N ALA A 178 21.27 4.62 10.28
CA ALA A 178 20.82 4.60 11.67
C ALA A 178 19.60 3.70 11.91
N ILE A 179 19.00 3.13 10.86
CA ILE A 179 17.71 2.43 10.96
C ILE A 179 17.96 0.93 10.78
N PRO A 180 17.64 0.08 11.77
CA PRO A 180 17.80 -1.36 11.61
C PRO A 180 16.78 -1.91 10.60
N ALA A 181 17.24 -2.74 9.67
CA ALA A 181 16.38 -3.44 8.75
C ALA A 181 15.79 -4.72 9.38
N ILE A 182 14.59 -5.09 8.92
CA ILE A 182 13.97 -6.39 9.20
C ILE A 182 14.13 -7.26 7.95
N ASP A 183 14.93 -8.32 8.05
CA ASP A 183 15.19 -9.21 6.93
C ASP A 183 14.12 -10.31 6.86
N ILE A 184 13.39 -10.37 5.73
CA ILE A 184 12.45 -11.45 5.42
C ILE A 184 12.80 -12.11 4.08
N GLY A 185 14.02 -11.92 3.57
CA GLY A 185 14.43 -12.30 2.22
C GLY A 185 14.70 -13.79 2.00
N SER A 186 14.43 -14.63 2.99
CA SER A 186 14.33 -16.09 2.84
C SER A 186 13.20 -16.64 3.71
N GLU A 187 12.68 -17.82 3.39
CA GLU A 187 11.59 -18.44 4.15
C GLU A 187 11.93 -18.59 5.64
N ARG A 188 13.16 -18.98 5.96
CA ARG A 188 13.66 -19.10 7.33
C ARG A 188 13.64 -17.74 8.06
N LEU A 189 14.05 -16.67 7.38
CA LEU A 189 14.06 -15.32 7.95
C LEU A 189 12.65 -14.75 8.08
N ALA A 190 11.78 -14.95 7.08
CA ALA A 190 10.38 -14.56 7.13
C ALA A 190 9.67 -15.22 8.32
N LYS A 191 9.82 -16.54 8.50
CA LYS A 191 9.32 -17.29 9.67
C LYS A 191 9.71 -16.67 11.00
N LYS A 192 10.97 -16.22 11.10
CA LYS A 192 11.51 -15.63 12.33
C LYS A 192 11.08 -14.18 12.55
N ASN A 193 11.01 -13.38 11.49
CA ASN A 193 11.02 -11.92 11.58
C ASN A 193 9.69 -11.25 11.26
N LEU A 194 8.71 -11.94 10.65
CA LEU A 194 7.40 -11.36 10.34
C LEU A 194 6.63 -10.90 11.59
N ALA A 195 6.70 -11.66 12.69
CA ALA A 195 6.09 -11.24 13.96
C ALA A 195 6.75 -9.95 14.50
N ARG A 196 8.07 -9.84 14.37
CA ARG A 196 8.83 -8.64 14.75
C ARG A 196 8.47 -7.44 13.87
N LEU A 197 8.18 -7.66 12.58
CA LEU A 197 7.68 -6.60 11.69
C LEU A 197 6.34 -6.04 12.19
N VAL A 198 5.38 -6.90 12.47
CA VAL A 198 4.06 -6.50 13.01
C VAL A 198 4.23 -5.72 14.31
N GLN A 199 5.00 -6.26 15.24
CA GLN A 199 5.30 -5.60 16.52
C GLN A 199 5.89 -4.20 16.30
N ARG A 200 6.84 -4.07 15.36
CA ARG A 200 7.49 -2.78 15.10
C ARG A 200 6.53 -1.75 14.50
N VAL A 201 5.66 -2.16 13.58
CA VAL A 201 4.62 -1.28 13.02
C VAL A 201 3.64 -0.81 14.10
N GLN A 202 3.20 -1.73 14.96
CA GLN A 202 2.30 -1.41 16.07
C GLN A 202 2.94 -0.45 17.07
N GLN A 203 4.22 -0.67 17.42
CA GLN A 203 4.99 0.23 18.29
C GLN A 203 5.13 1.64 17.72
N ILE A 204 5.33 1.77 16.41
CA ILE A 204 5.44 3.09 15.76
C ILE A 204 4.09 3.81 15.72
N SER A 205 3.00 3.05 15.65
CA SER A 205 1.64 3.58 15.49
C SER A 205 0.87 3.75 16.81
N GLY A 206 1.44 3.28 17.93
CA GLY A 206 0.85 3.44 19.26
C GLY A 206 0.98 4.88 19.78
N PRO A 207 0.20 5.25 20.82
CA PRO A 207 0.38 6.53 21.49
C PRO A 207 1.81 6.63 22.06
N PRO A 208 2.42 7.84 22.04
CA PRO A 208 3.79 8.07 22.48
C PRO A 208 4.04 7.74 23.96
#